data_AF-A0A943CT39-F1
#
_entry.id   AF-A0A943CT39-F1
#
_cell.length_a   1.000
_cell.length_b   1.000
_cell.length_c   1.000
_cell.angle_alpha   90.00
_cell.angle_beta   90.00
_cell.angle_gamma   90.00
#
_symmetry.space_group_name_H-M   'P 1'
#
loop_
_entity.id
_entity.type
_entity.pdbx_description
1 polymer ?
#
loop_
_entity_poly.entity_id
_entity_poly.type
_entity_poly.pdbx_seq_one_letter_code
_entity_poly.pdbx_strand_id
1 'polypeptide(L)'
;MRDLKYPAIYKHFKNNYYAVMGVSNIQEDKNILNDSEVLQAFHTELNSTIDIYKKENLYFHLENYSRELVLYKALYDDKGIYARPIEMFLSEVDRRKYPEVKQEYRFELLKY
;
A
#
# COMPACT_ATOMS: atom_id res chain seq x y z
N MET A 1 -4.68 -3.25 16.19
CA MET A 1 -4.26 -3.19 14.77
C MET A 1 -2.82 -3.68 14.70
N ARG A 2 -2.42 -4.47 13.70
CA ARG A 2 -1.02 -4.91 13.55
C ARG A 2 -0.15 -3.74 13.14
N ASP A 3 1.12 -3.73 13.54
CA ASP A 3 2.07 -2.73 13.07
C ASP A 3 2.56 -3.09 11.67
N LEU A 4 2.46 -2.13 10.74
CA LEU A 4 3.10 -2.23 9.44
C LEU A 4 4.61 -1.96 9.61
N LYS A 5 5.45 -2.76 8.95
CA LYS A 5 6.89 -2.57 8.88
C LYS A 5 7.27 -2.15 7.46
N TYR A 6 8.09 -1.13 7.32
CA TYR A 6 8.61 -0.66 6.03
C TYR A 6 9.92 0.11 6.21
N PRO A 7 10.83 0.09 5.21
CA PRO A 7 10.75 -0.71 3.99
C PRO A 7 10.89 -2.22 4.27
N ALA A 8 10.10 -3.06 3.60
CA ALA A 8 10.08 -4.49 3.88
C ALA A 8 9.48 -5.32 2.74
N ILE A 9 9.78 -6.61 2.69
CA ILE A 9 9.17 -7.57 1.75
C ILE A 9 8.01 -8.29 2.43
N TYR A 10 6.85 -8.26 1.78
CA TYR A 10 5.65 -8.98 2.17
C TYR A 10 5.28 -10.05 1.15
N LYS A 11 4.78 -11.18 1.66
CA LYS A 11 4.17 -12.24 0.86
C LYS A 11 2.64 -12.10 0.89
N HIS A 12 2.03 -11.98 -0.27
CA HIS A 12 0.59 -12.07 -0.40
C HIS A 12 0.12 -13.52 -0.35
N PHE A 13 -1.07 -13.78 0.20
CA PHE A 13 -1.61 -15.13 0.37
C PHE A 13 -1.77 -15.95 -0.93
N LYS A 14 -1.71 -15.28 -2.08
CA LYS A 14 -1.66 -15.90 -3.42
C LYS A 14 -0.23 -16.20 -3.93
N ASN A 15 0.76 -16.27 -3.02
CA ASN A 15 2.16 -16.57 -3.32
C ASN A 15 2.91 -15.55 -4.21
N ASN A 16 2.45 -14.30 -4.22
CA ASN A 16 3.17 -13.19 -4.85
C ASN A 16 3.94 -12.39 -3.79
N TYR A 17 5.04 -11.75 -4.21
CA TYR A 17 5.91 -10.98 -3.33
C TYR A 17 5.89 -9.50 -3.68
N TYR A 18 5.90 -8.66 -2.64
CA TYR A 18 5.78 -7.22 -2.77
C TYR A 18 6.77 -6.50 -1.86
N ALA A 19 7.43 -5.47 -2.38
CA ALA A 19 8.22 -4.55 -1.59
C ALA A 19 7.32 -3.39 -1.12
N VAL A 20 7.11 -3.29 0.18
CA VAL A 20 6.43 -2.16 0.82
C VAL A 20 7.46 -1.06 1.06
N MET A 21 7.17 0.14 0.55
CA MET A 21 8.09 1.27 0.56
C MET A 21 7.73 2.28 1.66
N GLY A 22 6.44 2.45 1.95
CA GLY A 22 5.99 3.44 2.92
C GLY A 22 4.47 3.51 3.05
N VAL A 23 4.02 4.43 3.89
CA VAL A 23 2.61 4.77 4.06
C VAL A 23 2.40 6.20 3.59
N SER A 24 1.34 6.40 2.81
CA SER A 24 0.85 7.71 2.41
C SER A 24 -0.29 8.15 3.33
N ASN A 25 -0.23 9.39 3.80
CA ASN A 25 -1.24 10.01 4.66
C ASN A 25 -2.03 11.08 3.92
N ILE A 26 -3.24 11.39 4.40
CA ILE A 26 -4.02 12.49 3.85
C ILE A 26 -3.32 13.83 4.09
N GLN A 27 -3.28 14.68 3.06
CA GLN A 27 -2.90 16.09 3.16
C GLN A 27 -3.90 16.94 2.36
N GLU A 28 -4.75 17.69 3.07
CA GLU A 28 -5.81 18.51 2.46
C GLU A 28 -5.26 19.81 1.85
N ASP A 29 -4.35 20.47 2.56
CA ASP A 29 -3.73 21.71 2.07
C ASP A 29 -2.69 21.43 0.99
N LYS A 30 -3.09 21.63 -0.28
CA LYS A 30 -2.21 21.51 -1.45
C LYS A 30 -1.01 22.43 -1.40
N ASN A 31 -1.07 23.57 -0.70
CA ASN A 31 0.06 24.50 -0.63
C ASN A 31 1.27 23.87 0.07
N ILE A 32 1.03 22.96 1.01
CA ILE A 32 2.08 22.19 1.69
C ILE A 32 2.80 21.26 0.70
N LEU A 33 2.11 20.86 -0.37
CA LEU A 33 2.59 19.90 -1.37
C LEU A 33 3.23 20.55 -2.61
N ASN A 34 3.26 21.88 -2.72
CA ASN A 34 3.68 22.61 -3.93
C ASN A 34 5.05 22.17 -4.51
N ASP A 35 6.01 21.80 -3.65
CA ASP A 35 7.37 21.38 -4.06
C ASP A 35 7.59 19.85 -3.98
N SER A 36 6.50 19.07 -3.91
CA SER A 36 6.59 17.62 -3.77
C SER A 36 6.87 16.95 -5.11
N GLU A 37 7.64 15.86 -5.08
CA GLU A 37 7.72 14.93 -6.20
C GLU A 37 6.37 14.23 -6.34
N VAL A 38 5.78 14.25 -7.53
CA VAL A 38 4.51 13.56 -7.79
C VAL A 38 4.79 12.18 -8.37
N LEU A 39 4.30 11.14 -7.70
CA LEU A 39 4.36 9.75 -8.11
C LEU A 39 2.95 9.28 -8.48
N GLN A 40 2.85 8.42 -9.49
CA GLN A 40 1.58 7.76 -9.81
C GLN A 40 1.52 6.38 -9.15
N ALA A 41 0.41 6.10 -8.46
CA ALA A 41 0.14 4.80 -7.86
C ALA A 41 -1.23 4.26 -8.30
N PHE A 42 -1.29 2.98 -8.65
CA PHE A 42 -2.55 2.31 -8.95
C PHE A 42 -3.28 1.92 -7.65
N HIS A 43 -4.43 2.53 -7.39
CA HIS A 43 -5.25 2.26 -6.22
C HIS A 43 -6.07 0.97 -6.40
N THR A 44 -5.68 -0.08 -5.67
CA THR A 44 -6.18 -1.44 -5.90
C THR A 44 -7.66 -1.66 -5.58
N GLU A 45 -8.29 -0.82 -4.76
CA GLU A 45 -9.74 -0.91 -4.49
C GLU A 45 -10.60 -0.05 -5.41
N LEU A 46 -10.02 0.99 -6.00
CA LEU A 46 -10.75 1.93 -6.87
C LEU A 46 -10.53 1.60 -8.34
N ASN A 47 -9.53 0.76 -8.63
CA ASN A 47 -9.09 0.42 -9.97
C ASN A 47 -8.76 1.66 -10.81
N SER A 48 -8.15 2.66 -10.16
CA SER A 48 -7.78 3.94 -10.77
C SER A 48 -6.35 4.32 -10.36
N THR A 49 -5.72 5.15 -11.18
CA THR A 49 -4.42 5.75 -10.84
C THR A 49 -4.65 7.02 -10.03
N ILE A 50 -3.91 7.18 -8.94
CA ILE A 50 -3.94 8.35 -8.07
C ILE A 50 -2.55 8.98 -7.97
N ASP A 51 -2.54 10.26 -7.67
CA ASP A 51 -1.30 11.00 -7.40
C ASP A 51 -0.91 10.83 -5.93
N ILE A 52 0.35 10.47 -5.73
CA ILE A 52 1.02 10.41 -4.44
C ILE A 52 2.10 11.48 -4.43
N TYR A 53 2.00 12.40 -3.48
CA TYR A 53 2.95 13.48 -3.29
C TYR A 53 4.02 13.03 -2.32
N LYS A 54 5.27 12.96 -2.78
CA LYS A 54 6.42 12.63 -1.96
C LYS A 54 7.15 13.91 -1.60
N LYS A 55 7.23 14.18 -0.30
CA LYS A 55 7.98 15.31 0.26
C LYS A 55 9.03 14.74 1.20
N GLU A 56 10.30 14.89 0.84
CA GLU A 56 11.43 14.22 1.50
C GLU A 56 11.24 12.70 1.54
N ASN A 57 11.11 12.10 2.73
CA ASN A 57 10.88 10.67 2.95
C ASN A 57 9.42 10.34 3.33
N LEU A 58 8.52 11.31 3.21
CA LEU A 58 7.10 11.16 3.54
C LEU A 58 6.25 11.13 2.27
N TYR A 59 5.12 10.43 2.36
CA TYR A 59 4.17 10.29 1.27
C TYR A 59 2.81 10.84 1.69
N PHE A 60 2.15 11.49 0.74
CA PHE A 60 0.85 12.11 0.95
C PHE A 60 -0.08 11.84 -0.24
N HIS A 61 -1.37 11.88 0.01
CA HIS A 61 -2.41 11.87 -1.01
C HIS A 61 -3.52 12.84 -0.59
N LEU A 62 -4.32 13.29 -1.54
CA LEU A 62 -5.45 14.17 -1.24
C LEU A 62 -6.61 13.35 -0.67
N GLU A 63 -7.36 13.95 0.25
CA GLU A 63 -8.50 13.33 0.92
C GLU A 63 -9.56 12.88 -0.11
N ASN A 64 -9.70 11.56 -0.34
CA ASN A 64 -10.77 10.98 -1.16
C ASN A 64 -11.00 9.47 -0.97
N TYR A 65 -10.12 8.74 -0.26
CA TYR A 65 -10.04 7.28 -0.40
C TYR A 65 -9.99 6.52 0.93
N SER A 66 -8.97 6.78 1.74
CA SER A 66 -8.72 6.15 3.05
C SER A 66 -7.72 7.02 3.79
N ARG A 67 -7.69 6.97 5.13
CA ARG A 67 -6.74 7.79 5.91
C ARG A 67 -5.27 7.48 5.61
N GLU A 68 -4.98 6.20 5.41
CA GLU A 68 -3.64 5.69 5.18
C GLU A 68 -3.65 4.70 4.03
N LEU A 69 -2.71 4.88 3.10
CA LEU A 69 -2.49 3.99 1.97
C LEU A 69 -1.09 3.38 2.06
N VAL A 70 -1.00 2.06 2.03
CA VAL A 70 0.26 1.35 1.91
C VAL A 70 0.73 1.45 0.47
N LEU A 71 1.97 1.93 0.29
CA LEU A 71 2.64 2.03 -1.00
C LEU A 71 3.58 0.84 -1.20
N TYR A 72 3.36 0.07 -2.26
CA TYR A 72 4.13 -1.15 -2.50
C TYR A 72 4.30 -1.43 -3.99
N LYS A 73 5.35 -2.18 -4.34
CA LYS A 73 5.62 -2.65 -5.72
C LYS A 73 5.59 -4.17 -5.76
N ALA A 74 5.08 -4.72 -6.86
CA ALA A 74 5.24 -6.15 -7.13
C ALA A 74 6.71 -6.45 -7.43
N LEU A 75 7.22 -7.58 -6.93
CA LEU A 75 8.58 -8.05 -7.21
C LEU A 75 8.66 -8.97 -8.45
N TYR A 76 7.56 -9.04 -9.22
CA TYR A 76 7.39 -9.93 -10.36
C TYR A 76 6.82 -9.23 -11.60
N ASP A 77 6.56 -7.93 -11.53
CA ASP A 77 6.08 -7.12 -12.65
C ASP A 77 6.67 -5.70 -12.60
N ASP A 78 6.56 -5.00 -13.73
CA ASP A 78 7.04 -3.61 -13.90
C ASP A 78 5.89 -2.59 -13.93
N LYS A 79 4.72 -2.91 -13.34
CA LYS A 79 3.51 -2.06 -13.44
C LYS A 79 3.55 -0.80 -12.57
N GLY A 80 4.61 -0.61 -11.79
CA GLY A 80 4.81 0.58 -10.97
C GLY A 80 4.33 0.41 -9.53
N ILE A 81 3.86 1.52 -8.94
CA ILE A 81 3.47 1.59 -7.53
C ILE A 81 2.00 1.23 -7.39
N TYR A 82 1.69 0.42 -6.38
CA TYR A 82 0.34 0.14 -5.93
C TYR A 82 0.04 0.89 -4.64
N ALA A 83 -1.20 1.33 -4.49
CA ALA A 83 -1.76 1.88 -3.27
C ALA A 83 -2.92 1.02 -2.78
N ARG A 84 -2.97 0.76 -1.46
CA ARG A 84 -4.04 -0.01 -0.82
C ARG A 84 -4.33 0.53 0.57
N PRO A 85 -5.61 0.65 0.99
CA PRO A 85 -5.95 1.01 2.37
C PRO A 85 -5.22 0.12 3.38
N ILE A 86 -4.64 0.74 4.42
CA ILE A 86 -3.83 0.03 5.42
C ILE A 86 -4.61 -1.09 6.11
N GLU A 87 -5.88 -0.83 6.42
CA GLU A 87 -6.79 -1.80 7.05
C GLU A 87 -6.96 -3.05 6.17
N MET A 88 -7.07 -2.87 4.86
CA MET A 88 -7.21 -3.97 3.90
C MET A 88 -5.90 -4.65 3.55
N PHE A 89 -4.77 -3.99 3.78
CA PHE A 89 -3.45 -4.59 3.62
C PHE A 89 -3.13 -5.50 4.82
N LEU A 90 -3.45 -5.05 6.03
CA LEU A 90 -3.21 -5.77 7.28
C LEU A 90 -4.31 -6.78 7.64
N SER A 91 -5.40 -6.85 6.86
CA SER A 91 -6.53 -7.70 7.17
C SER A 91 -6.19 -9.19 7.09
N GLU A 92 -6.98 -9.99 7.81
CA GLU A 92 -6.99 -11.44 7.66
C GLU A 92 -7.43 -11.86 6.24
N VAL A 93 -7.03 -13.06 5.84
CA VAL A 93 -7.58 -13.73 4.67
C VAL A 93 -9.05 -14.06 4.93
N ASP A 94 -9.92 -13.79 3.96
CA ASP A 94 -11.31 -14.28 4.02
C ASP A 94 -11.33 -15.81 3.90
N ARG A 95 -11.35 -16.49 5.05
CA ARG A 95 -11.35 -17.96 5.13
C ARG A 95 -12.61 -18.61 4.55
N ARG A 96 -13.72 -17.88 4.41
CA ARG A 96 -14.91 -18.41 3.73
C ARG A 96 -14.67 -18.50 2.23
N LYS A 97 -14.00 -17.49 1.68
CA LYS A 97 -13.65 -17.45 0.24
C LYS A 97 -12.43 -18.31 -0.10
N TYR A 98 -11.50 -18.45 0.84
CA TYR A 98 -10.23 -19.15 0.65
C TYR A 98 -9.96 -20.13 1.81
N PRO A 99 -10.74 -21.20 1.94
CA PRO A 99 -10.66 -22.13 3.09
C PRO A 99 -9.33 -22.89 3.17
N GLU A 100 -8.69 -23.13 2.03
CA GLU A 100 -7.43 -23.88 1.93
C GLU A 100 -6.18 -23.03 2.20
N VAL A 101 -6.33 -21.71 2.32
CA VAL A 101 -5.19 -20.81 2.53
C VAL A 101 -4.76 -20.90 3.99
N LYS A 102 -3.56 -21.46 4.20
CA LYS A 102 -2.94 -21.58 5.54
C LYS A 102 -2.44 -20.25 6.10
N GLN A 103 -2.18 -19.28 5.22
CA GLN A 103 -1.74 -17.94 5.60
C GLN A 103 -2.86 -17.23 6.37
N GLU A 104 -2.55 -16.59 7.49
CA GLU A 104 -3.57 -15.95 8.33
C GLU A 104 -3.98 -14.59 7.76
N TYR A 105 -3.01 -13.85 7.24
CA TYR A 105 -3.22 -12.48 6.75
C TYR A 105 -3.07 -12.34 5.25
N ARG A 106 -3.71 -11.33 4.66
CA ARG A 106 -3.59 -11.07 3.22
C ARG A 106 -2.15 -10.84 2.81
N PHE A 107 -1.40 -10.12 3.65
CA PHE A 107 0.03 -9.89 3.52
C PHE A 107 0.75 -10.24 4.82
N GLU A 108 1.78 -11.08 4.71
CA GLU A 108 2.65 -11.47 5.82
C GLU A 108 4.07 -10.97 5.58
N LEU A 109 4.72 -10.46 6.63
CA LEU A 109 6.08 -9.94 6.59
C LEU A 109 7.05 -11.12 6.37
N LEU A 110 7.91 -11.00 5.36
CA LEU A 110 8.92 -12.00 5.03
C LEU A 110 10.33 -11.56 5.43
N LYS A 111 10.69 -10.30 5.12
CA LYS A 111 12.01 -9.73 5.38
C LYS A 111 11.90 -8.23 5.67
N TYR A 112 12.65 -7.76 6.66
CA TYR A 112 12.80 -6.35 7.03
C TYR A 112 14.26 -5.94 6.86
#